data_AF-A0A0N7EIK1-F1
#
_entry.id   AF-A0A0N7EIK1-F1
#
_cell.length_a   1.000
_cell.length_b   1.000
_cell.length_c   1.000
_cell.angle_alpha   90.00
_cell.angle_beta   90.00
_cell.angle_gamma   90.00
#
_symmetry.space_group_name_H-M   'P 1'
#
loop_
_entity.id
_entity.type
_entity.pdbx_description
1 polymer ?
#
loop_
_entity_poly.entity_id
_entity_poly.type
_entity_poly.pdbx_seq_one_letter_code
_entity_poly.pdbx_strand_id
1 'polypeptide(L)'
;MPLLRIARKLKSKLSGHNLPSADYVYHLDACFNHVVKGWVYKKSDPAKAVHVAFKQGNHTFCEVMANQTREDLAQAGLPSTNCAFEVAPDLKQNSLTPVLADLYLDGIKINPQPVVFAMDYQVFVDQLTQPPVQS
;
A
#
# COMPACT_ATOMS: atom_id res chain seq x y z
N MET A 1 26.04 -16.24 22.04
CA MET A 1 24.84 -16.09 21.19
C MET A 1 24.83 -14.70 20.51
N PRO A 2 25.47 -14.53 19.33
CA PRO A 2 25.73 -13.20 18.75
C PRO A 2 24.80 -12.82 17.58
N LEU A 3 23.66 -13.50 17.39
CA LEU A 3 22.77 -13.27 16.25
C LEU A 3 21.92 -11.99 16.36
N LEU A 4 21.59 -11.53 17.58
CA LEU A 4 20.74 -10.34 17.77
C LEU A 4 21.45 -8.99 17.48
N ARG A 5 22.79 -8.93 17.56
CA ARG A 5 23.54 -7.68 17.31
C ARG A 5 23.76 -7.40 15.83
N ILE A 6 23.79 -8.44 15.00
CA ILE A 6 23.94 -8.32 13.54
C ILE A 6 22.64 -7.73 12.92
N ALA A 7 21.48 -8.14 13.41
CA ALA A 7 20.19 -7.65 12.95
C ALA A 7 19.98 -6.13 13.18
N ARG A 8 20.49 -5.57 14.30
CA ARG A 8 20.41 -4.12 14.56
C ARG A 8 21.33 -3.29 13.67
N LYS A 9 22.50 -3.80 13.30
CA LYS A 9 23.46 -3.07 12.44
C LYS A 9 23.09 -3.14 10.95
N LEU A 10 22.33 -4.17 10.54
CA LEU A 10 21.78 -4.25 9.19
C LEU A 10 20.61 -3.28 8.98
N LYS A 11 19.76 -3.07 10.01
CA LYS A 11 18.69 -2.06 9.98
C LYS A 11 19.23 -0.65 9.74
N SER A 12 20.40 -0.29 10.28
CA SER A 12 20.98 1.05 10.08
C SER A 12 21.76 1.21 8.77
N LYS A 13 22.17 0.12 8.11
CA LYS A 13 22.85 0.18 6.81
C LYS A 13 21.91 0.06 5.60
N LEU A 14 20.69 -0.45 5.80
CA LEU A 14 19.61 -0.35 4.83
C LEU A 14 18.94 1.04 4.81
N SER A 15 19.20 1.88 5.82
CA SER A 15 18.79 3.30 5.87
C SER A 15 19.71 4.25 5.09
N GLY A 16 20.75 3.72 4.41
CA GLY A 16 21.80 4.52 3.76
C GLY A 16 21.60 4.77 2.26
N HIS A 17 20.52 4.28 1.64
CA HIS A 17 20.13 4.77 0.32
C HIS A 17 19.22 5.98 0.53
N ASN A 18 19.66 7.12 0.01
CA ASN A 18 18.94 8.38 -0.05
C ASN A 18 17.68 8.19 -0.93
N LEU A 19 16.67 7.50 -0.38
CA LEU A 19 15.39 7.31 -1.03
C LEU A 19 14.71 8.70 -0.99
N PRO A 20 14.15 9.19 -2.11
CA PRO A 20 13.31 10.38 -2.15
C PRO A 20 12.04 10.28 -1.26
N SER A 21 11.90 9.21 -0.48
CA SER A 21 10.84 8.94 0.49
C SER A 21 10.72 10.02 1.57
N ALA A 22 11.74 10.86 1.79
CA ALA A 22 11.65 11.98 2.72
C ALA A 22 10.57 13.01 2.36
N ASP A 23 10.25 13.13 1.07
CA ASP A 23 9.32 14.13 0.54
C ASP A 23 7.87 13.67 0.50
N TYR A 24 7.59 12.37 0.68
CA TYR A 24 6.24 11.84 0.65
C TYR A 24 5.80 11.43 2.05
N VAL A 25 4.58 11.80 2.41
CA VAL A 25 3.90 11.30 3.60
C VAL A 25 2.75 10.44 3.12
N TYR A 26 2.70 9.19 3.58
CA TYR A 26 1.67 8.25 3.20
C TYR A 26 1.21 7.41 4.38
N HIS A 27 0.01 6.88 4.27
CA HIS A 27 -0.57 5.92 5.17
C HIS A 27 -1.42 4.93 4.39
N LEU A 28 -1.37 3.66 4.79
CA LEU A 28 -2.22 2.60 4.25
C LEU A 28 -3.22 2.21 5.33
N ASP A 29 -4.50 2.48 5.07
CA ASP A 29 -5.61 2.11 5.96
C ASP A 29 -5.94 0.62 5.81
N ALA A 30 -5.94 0.14 4.57
CA ALA A 30 -6.24 -1.24 4.23
C ALA A 30 -5.37 -1.71 3.05
N CYS A 31 -4.91 -2.95 3.11
CA CYS A 31 -4.19 -3.63 2.01
C CYS A 31 -4.60 -5.12 1.87
N PHE A 32 -5.78 -5.46 2.40
CA PHE A 32 -6.30 -6.83 2.47
C PHE A 32 -7.60 -6.96 1.67
N ASN A 33 -7.95 -8.20 1.31
CA ASN A 33 -9.23 -8.53 0.68
C ASN A 33 -9.51 -7.80 -0.65
N HIS A 34 -8.54 -7.76 -1.55
CA HIS A 34 -8.66 -7.13 -2.88
C HIS A 34 -9.00 -5.65 -2.87
N VAL A 35 -8.71 -4.94 -1.78
CA VAL A 35 -8.83 -3.49 -1.74
C VAL A 35 -7.63 -2.90 -1.02
N VAL A 36 -7.04 -1.89 -1.64
CA VAL A 36 -6.07 -1.00 -1.01
C VAL A 36 -6.71 0.35 -0.82
N LYS A 37 -6.65 0.84 0.42
CA LYS A 37 -7.05 2.20 0.76
C LYS A 37 -5.95 2.86 1.53
N GLY A 38 -5.78 4.15 1.28
CA GLY A 38 -4.84 4.95 2.01
C GLY A 38 -4.89 6.39 1.54
N TRP A 39 -3.90 7.13 2.01
CA TRP A 39 -3.69 8.49 1.57
C TRP A 39 -2.20 8.76 1.43
N VAL A 40 -1.86 9.68 0.54
CA VAL A 40 -0.50 10.08 0.27
C VAL A 40 -0.45 11.49 -0.29
N TYR A 41 0.44 12.30 0.27
CA TYR A 41 0.73 13.63 -0.25
C TYR A 41 2.23 13.90 -0.25
N LYS A 42 2.64 14.83 -1.11
CA LYS A 42 4.02 15.31 -1.15
C LYS A 42 4.16 16.53 -0.25
N LYS A 43 5.18 16.55 0.62
CA LYS A 43 5.42 17.68 1.54
C LYS A 43 5.70 18.99 0.80
N SER A 44 6.40 18.91 -0.33
CA SER A 44 6.71 20.08 -1.16
C SER A 44 5.51 20.61 -1.93
N ASP A 45 4.52 19.76 -2.21
CA ASP A 45 3.29 20.17 -2.91
C ASP A 45 2.11 19.27 -2.49
N PRO A 46 1.46 19.58 -1.35
CA PRO A 46 0.38 18.74 -0.84
C PRO A 46 -0.86 18.74 -1.73
N ALA A 47 -1.08 19.78 -2.54
CA ALA A 47 -2.25 19.92 -3.40
C ALA A 47 -2.16 19.05 -4.67
N LYS A 48 -0.96 18.60 -5.04
CA LYS A 48 -0.73 17.78 -6.22
C LYS A 48 -1.07 16.31 -5.95
N ALA A 49 -1.91 15.74 -6.82
CA ALA A 49 -2.19 14.32 -6.82
C ALA A 49 -0.91 13.52 -7.08
N VAL A 50 -0.67 12.52 -6.24
CA VAL A 50 0.49 11.61 -6.35
C VAL A 50 0.07 10.35 -7.08
N HIS A 51 0.89 9.89 -8.04
CA HIS A 51 0.67 8.59 -8.68
C HIS A 51 1.14 7.48 -7.76
N VAL A 52 0.23 6.57 -7.40
CA VAL A 52 0.48 5.42 -6.54
C VAL A 52 0.48 4.17 -7.39
N ALA A 53 1.56 3.40 -7.35
CA ALA A 53 1.65 2.12 -8.06
C ALA A 53 2.20 1.03 -7.15
N PHE A 54 1.59 -0.16 -7.21
CA PHE A 54 2.07 -1.36 -6.55
C PHE A 54 2.60 -2.32 -7.61
N LYS A 55 3.85 -2.75 -7.42
CA LYS A 55 4.55 -3.62 -8.37
C LYS A 55 5.08 -4.86 -7.69
N GLN A 56 4.92 -6.00 -8.34
CA GLN A 56 5.59 -7.24 -7.97
C GLN A 56 6.73 -7.47 -8.97
N GLY A 57 7.97 -7.19 -8.56
CA GLY A 57 9.11 -7.21 -9.48
C GLY A 57 8.91 -6.21 -10.63
N ASN A 58 8.75 -6.72 -11.85
CA ASN A 58 8.53 -5.90 -13.05
C ASN A 58 7.05 -5.72 -13.45
N HIS A 59 6.12 -6.36 -12.74
CA HIS A 59 4.70 -6.32 -13.08
C HIS A 59 3.97 -5.31 -12.19
N THR A 60 3.39 -4.27 -12.78
CA THR A 60 2.42 -3.39 -12.11
C THR A 60 1.05 -4.06 -12.17
N PHE A 61 0.52 -4.47 -11.02
CA PHE A 61 -0.80 -5.10 -10.93
C PHE A 61 -1.86 -4.13 -10.38
N CYS A 62 -1.44 -2.96 -9.92
CA CYS A 62 -2.31 -1.98 -9.31
C CYS A 62 -1.68 -0.59 -9.40
N GLU A 63 -2.43 0.38 -9.90
CA GLU A 63 -2.03 1.78 -9.91
C GLU A 63 -3.25 2.70 -9.83
N VAL A 64 -3.09 3.84 -9.17
CA VAL A 64 -4.16 4.80 -8.92
C VAL A 64 -3.58 6.18 -8.65
N MET A 65 -4.33 7.23 -8.98
CA MET A 65 -3.98 8.59 -8.58
C MET A 65 -4.58 8.88 -7.20
N ALA A 66 -3.78 9.43 -6.29
CA ALA A 66 -4.24 9.92 -4.99
C ALA A 66 -4.93 11.28 -5.15
N ASN A 67 -6.10 11.26 -5.77
CA ASN A 67 -6.93 12.43 -6.11
C ASN A 67 -8.36 12.29 -5.57
N GLN A 68 -8.55 11.47 -4.54
CA GLN A 68 -9.83 11.38 -3.85
C GLN A 68 -9.84 12.33 -2.64
N THR A 69 -10.94 13.05 -2.50
CA THR A 69 -11.20 13.91 -1.35
C THR A 69 -11.83 13.12 -0.22
N ARG A 70 -11.22 13.23 0.97
CA ARG A 70 -11.72 12.64 2.21
C ARG A 70 -11.93 13.73 3.25
N GLU A 71 -13.19 14.03 3.56
CA GLU A 71 -13.58 15.10 4.48
C GLU A 71 -13.04 14.87 5.90
N ASP A 72 -12.87 13.60 6.28
CA ASP A 72 -12.26 13.18 7.54
C ASP A 72 -10.77 13.55 7.64
N LEU A 73 -10.03 13.58 6.51
CA LEU A 73 -8.64 14.06 6.48
C LEU A 73 -8.55 15.58 6.64
N ALA A 74 -9.57 16.32 6.16
CA ALA A 74 -9.68 17.76 6.39
C ALA A 74 -9.84 18.07 7.87
N GLN A 75 -10.70 17.29 8.55
CA GLN A 75 -10.94 17.43 9.98
C GLN A 75 -9.73 16.99 10.82
N ALA A 76 -8.92 16.05 10.33
CA ALA A 76 -7.66 15.63 10.94
C ALA A 76 -6.52 16.66 10.80
N GLY A 77 -6.74 17.78 10.10
CA GLY A 77 -5.76 18.84 9.93
C GLY A 77 -4.62 18.50 8.97
N LEU A 78 -4.85 17.60 8.01
CA LEU A 78 -3.88 17.34 6.95
C LEU A 78 -3.77 18.56 6.02
N PRO A 79 -2.57 18.82 5.47
CA PRO A 79 -2.35 19.97 4.58
C PRO A 79 -3.10 19.87 3.25
N SER A 80 -3.60 18.68 2.89
CA SER A 80 -4.39 18.46 1.68
C SER A 80 -5.54 17.51 1.97
N THR A 81 -6.73 17.88 1.51
CA THR A 81 -7.94 17.06 1.61
C THR A 81 -8.06 16.10 0.43
N ASN A 82 -7.31 16.35 -0.65
CA ASN A 82 -7.35 15.63 -1.92
C ASN A 82 -6.12 14.73 -2.10
N CYS A 83 -5.94 13.81 -1.17
CA CYS A 83 -4.76 12.95 -1.12
C CYS A 83 -5.10 11.48 -0.86
N ALA A 84 -6.39 11.12 -0.81
CA ALA A 84 -6.81 9.75 -0.61
C ALA A 84 -6.79 8.96 -1.92
N PHE A 85 -6.65 7.64 -1.79
CA PHE A 85 -6.82 6.70 -2.88
C PHE A 85 -7.49 5.42 -2.38
N GLU A 86 -8.28 4.84 -3.27
CA GLU A 86 -8.89 3.52 -3.10
C GLU A 86 -8.79 2.80 -4.44
N VAL A 87 -8.22 1.60 -4.43
CA VAL A 87 -8.03 0.79 -5.63
C VAL A 87 -8.10 -0.69 -5.30
N ALA A 88 -8.78 -1.44 -6.16
CA ALA A 88 -8.78 -2.89 -6.13
C ALA A 88 -7.63 -3.41 -7.00
N PRO A 89 -6.61 -4.08 -6.43
CA PRO A 89 -5.52 -4.65 -7.22
C PRO A 89 -6.04 -5.76 -8.13
N ASP A 90 -5.57 -5.80 -9.38
CA ASP A 90 -5.90 -6.84 -10.35
C ASP A 90 -5.11 -8.13 -10.05
N LEU A 91 -5.45 -8.75 -8.92
CA LEU A 91 -4.93 -10.02 -8.47
C LEU A 91 -6.01 -11.07 -8.62
N LYS A 92 -5.61 -12.28 -9.04
CA LYS A 92 -6.54 -13.41 -9.15
C LYS A 92 -7.16 -13.68 -7.77
N GLN A 93 -8.46 -13.44 -7.66
CA GLN A 93 -9.26 -13.59 -6.43
C GLN A 93 -9.31 -15.02 -5.88
N ASN A 94 -8.80 -15.99 -6.64
CA ASN A 94 -8.80 -17.40 -6.27
C ASN A 94 -7.40 -17.92 -5.85
N SER A 95 -6.48 -17.01 -5.50
CA SER A 95 -5.11 -17.37 -5.13
C SER A 95 -4.83 -17.05 -3.67
N LEU A 96 -4.58 -18.10 -2.88
CA LEU A 96 -4.20 -18.01 -1.46
C LEU A 96 -2.74 -17.61 -1.26
N THR A 97 -1.96 -17.45 -2.34
CA THR A 97 -0.55 -17.08 -2.25
C THR A 97 -0.44 -15.58 -1.96
N PRO A 98 0.20 -15.17 -0.85
CA PRO A 98 0.40 -13.76 -0.58
C PRO A 98 1.29 -13.14 -1.65
N VAL A 99 0.89 -11.96 -2.13
CA VAL A 99 1.63 -11.19 -3.12
C VAL A 99 2.46 -10.14 -2.39
N LEU A 100 3.78 -10.20 -2.55
CA LEU A 100 4.70 -9.18 -2.06
C LEU A 100 4.81 -8.07 -3.10
N ALA A 101 4.49 -6.84 -2.70
CA ALA A 101 4.46 -5.70 -3.59
C ALA A 101 5.32 -4.54 -3.08
N ASP A 102 6.05 -3.93 -4.00
CA ASP A 102 6.74 -2.69 -3.76
C ASP A 102 5.82 -1.50 -4.09
N LEU A 103 5.81 -0.51 -3.19
CA LEU A 103 5.05 0.73 -3.32
C LEU A 103 5.93 1.77 -4.02
N TYR A 104 5.41 2.27 -5.14
CA TYR A 104 5.98 3.35 -5.92
C TYR A 104 5.08 4.58 -5.83
N LEU A 105 5.69 5.74 -5.54
CA LEU A 105 5.04 7.06 -5.61
C LEU A 105 5.73 7.90 -6.68
N ASP A 106 4.99 8.39 -7.67
CA ASP A 106 5.53 9.10 -8.84
C ASP A 106 6.71 8.34 -9.51
N GLY A 107 6.63 7.01 -9.53
CA GLY A 107 7.67 6.13 -10.09
C GLY A 107 8.87 5.86 -9.19
N ILE A 108 8.92 6.42 -7.97
CA ILE A 108 9.99 6.19 -7.00
C ILE A 108 9.56 5.13 -6.00
N LYS A 109 10.37 4.10 -5.75
CA LYS A 109 10.10 3.12 -4.68
C LYS A 109 10.26 3.78 -3.31
N ILE A 110 9.25 3.67 -2.45
CA ILE A 110 9.22 4.37 -1.14
C ILE A 110 9.32 3.41 0.03
N ASN A 111 8.79 2.20 -0.11
CA ASN A 111 8.77 1.23 0.98
C ASN A 111 10.10 0.43 1.07
N PRO A 112 10.71 0.34 2.27
CA PRO A 112 11.90 -0.49 2.47
C PRO A 112 11.58 -1.99 2.55
N GLN A 113 10.35 -2.33 2.94
CA GLN A 113 9.84 -3.70 2.99
C GLN A 113 8.59 -3.82 2.12
N PRO A 114 8.44 -4.91 1.34
CA PRO A 114 7.25 -5.12 0.52
C PRO A 114 5.96 -5.08 1.34
N VAL A 115 4.93 -4.45 0.78
CA VAL A 115 3.55 -4.56 1.27
C VAL A 115 3.06 -5.96 0.95
N VAL A 116 2.49 -6.63 1.95
CA VAL A 116 1.97 -7.99 1.80
C VAL A 116 0.49 -7.90 1.48
N PHE A 117 0.13 -8.35 0.29
CA PHE A 117 -1.24 -8.52 -0.14
C PHE A 117 -1.65 -9.97 0.14
N ALA A 118 -2.47 -10.18 1.15
CA ALA A 118 -3.01 -11.49 1.48
C ALA A 118 -4.54 -11.46 1.43
N MET A 119 -5.14 -12.59 1.01
CA MET A 119 -6.56 -12.83 1.23
C MET A 119 -6.82 -13.15 2.70
N ASP A 120 -7.97 -12.70 3.20
CA ASP A 120 -8.48 -13.20 4.46
C ASP A 120 -9.03 -14.61 4.24
N TYR A 121 -8.44 -15.58 4.92
CA TYR A 121 -8.84 -16.98 4.83
C TYR A 121 -10.29 -17.20 5.28
N GLN A 122 -10.79 -16.43 6.25
CA GLN A 122 -12.16 -16.59 6.73
C GLN A 122 -13.16 -16.16 5.65
N VAL A 123 -12.91 -15.04 4.96
CA VAL A 123 -13.74 -14.57 3.85
C VAL A 123 -13.77 -15.58 2.69
N PHE A 124 -12.63 -16.21 2.40
CA PHE A 124 -12.56 -17.26 1.37
C PHE A 124 -13.37 -18.51 1.75
N VAL A 125 -13.25 -18.95 3.01
CA VAL A 125 -14.01 -20.10 3.52
C VAL A 125 -15.51 -19.80 3.52
N ASP A 126 -15.92 -18.60 3.91
CA ASP A 126 -17.32 -18.18 3.84
C ASP A 126 -17.84 -18.27 2.40
N GLN A 127 -17.11 -17.76 1.41
CA GLN A 127 -17.51 -17.84 0.00
C GLN A 127 -17.63 -19.28 -0.52
N LEU A 128 -16.74 -20.17 -0.10
CA LEU A 128 -16.80 -21.59 -0.46
C LEU A 128 -17.94 -22.35 0.25
N THR A 129 -18.37 -21.86 1.41
CA THR A 129 -19.42 -22.49 2.23
C THR A 129 -20.79 -21.85 2.04
N GLN A 130 -20.90 -20.73 1.31
CA GLN A 130 -22.20 -20.16 0.95
C GLN A 130 -22.93 -21.12 -0.02
N PRO A 131 -24.16 -21.56 0.31
CA PRO A 131 -24.98 -22.27 -0.66
C PRO A 131 -25.24 -21.36 -1.86
N PRO A 132 -25.40 -21.90 -3.09
CA PRO A 132 -25.70 -21.08 -4.25
C PRO A 132 -26.93 -20.22 -3.93
N VAL A 133 -26.79 -18.91 -4.03
CA VAL A 133 -27.88 -17.95 -3.84
C VAL A 133 -29.01 -18.39 -4.77
N GLN A 134 -30.06 -18.97 -4.19
CA GLN A 134 -31.26 -19.33 -4.93
C GLN A 134 -31.99 -18.02 -5.24
N SER A 135 -31.90 -17.61 -6.50
CA SER A 135 -32.68 -16.54 -7.13
C SER A 135 -34.18 -16.85 -7.12
#